data_AF-A0A958P5D2-F1
#
_entry.id   AF-A0A958P5D2-F1
#
_cell.length_a   1.000
_cell.length_b   1.000
_cell.length_c   1.000
_cell.angle_alpha   90.00
_cell.angle_beta   90.00
_cell.angle_gamma   90.00
#
_symmetry.space_group_name_H-M   'P 1'
#
loop_
_entity.id
_entity.type
_entity.pdbx_description
1 polymer ?
#
loop_
_entity_poly.entity_id
_entity_poly.type
_entity_poly.pdbx_seq_one_letter_code
_entity_poly.pdbx_strand_id
1 'polypeptide(L)'
;MAEKSKIYYTKTDEAPMLATYSFLPIVKAFTASSDIEVETKDISLAARILANFPECLTEDQKMGDALAELGELAKTPEANIIKLPNISASIPQLTAAIKELQSKGYAVPDYPSDDATKAKYTKVLGSAVNPVLREGNSDRRAPKAVKNYAKKHPHSMGAWSADSKTHVASMSANDFYGSEKSLTVDSTTEFKIQFVGNDGSPKTLKDYSPLKAGEIIDSSVMSINSLKDFVAKEIADAKANNVLFSVHLKATMMKVSDPIIFGAFVSVFYAPVFEKYADLFNELGINPNNGLGDVYNKLVGHSKEAEIKADIEELYKNRPAVAMVNSEKGITNLHVPSDVIIDASMPAMIRTSGQMWNKEGKQQDTKAVIPDRCYAGVYQATIDFCKKNGAFDPTTMGTVPNVGLMAQKAEEYGSHDKTFQINASGKVQAVDKNGAVLLEQNVEEGDIFRMCQVKDAPIQDWVKLAVSRARATGVPAVFWLDNNRAHDRELIKKVEKYLSNHDTSGLEILIKSPIEATNYTLERVKAGKDTISVTGN
;
A
#
# COMPACT_ATOMS: atom_id res chain seq x y z
N MET A 1 11.37 30.30 -32.83
CA MET A 1 10.39 30.73 -31.80
C MET A 1 10.73 29.97 -30.54
N ALA A 2 10.78 30.63 -29.37
CA ALA A 2 10.97 29.91 -28.12
C ALA A 2 9.80 28.93 -27.93
N GLU A 3 10.08 27.68 -27.57
CA GLU A 3 9.05 26.69 -27.32
C GLU A 3 8.26 27.11 -26.07
N LYS A 4 6.93 27.17 -26.17
CA LYS A 4 6.07 27.60 -25.07
C LYS A 4 6.16 26.61 -23.92
N SER A 5 6.21 27.10 -22.69
CA SER A 5 6.14 26.25 -21.50
C SER A 5 4.75 25.58 -21.44
N LYS A 6 4.70 24.26 -21.25
CA LYS A 6 3.47 23.48 -21.22
C LYS A 6 3.22 22.89 -19.84
N ILE A 7 1.97 22.93 -19.40
CA ILE A 7 1.46 22.18 -18.25
C ILE A 7 0.54 21.07 -18.77
N TYR A 8 0.83 19.83 -18.38
CA TYR A 8 -0.01 18.68 -18.69
C TYR A 8 -0.98 18.42 -17.53
N TYR A 9 -2.25 18.72 -17.74
CA TYR A 9 -3.32 18.56 -16.76
C TYR A 9 -4.06 17.24 -16.97
N THR A 10 -4.01 16.35 -15.98
CA THR A 10 -4.67 15.05 -16.12
C THR A 10 -6.19 15.16 -16.04
N LYS A 11 -6.90 14.55 -17.00
CA LYS A 11 -8.31 14.22 -16.85
C LYS A 11 -8.41 12.83 -16.23
N THR A 12 -9.19 12.71 -15.16
CA THR A 12 -9.29 11.49 -14.37
C THR A 12 -10.75 11.05 -14.24
N ASP A 13 -11.17 10.62 -13.07
CA ASP A 13 -12.44 9.94 -12.82
C ASP A 13 -13.28 10.70 -11.80
N GLU A 14 -14.58 10.41 -11.74
CA GLU A 14 -15.47 10.77 -10.63
C GLU A 14 -15.43 12.27 -10.25
N ALA A 15 -15.30 12.58 -8.95
CA ALA A 15 -15.36 13.96 -8.46
C ALA A 15 -14.21 14.86 -8.97
N PRO A 16 -12.92 14.42 -9.00
CA PRO A 16 -11.85 15.20 -9.62
C PRO A 16 -12.09 15.52 -11.10
N MET A 17 -12.69 14.59 -11.86
CA MET A 17 -13.08 14.84 -13.25
C MET A 17 -14.11 15.98 -13.32
N LEU A 18 -15.19 15.90 -12.54
CA LEU A 18 -16.22 16.95 -12.50
C LEU A 18 -15.65 18.32 -12.11
N ALA A 19 -14.77 18.36 -11.10
CA ALA A 19 -14.09 19.60 -10.70
C ALA A 19 -13.21 20.16 -11.83
N THR A 20 -12.56 19.29 -12.60
CA THR A 20 -11.72 19.68 -13.74
C THR A 20 -12.54 20.40 -14.82
N TYR A 21 -13.76 19.94 -15.11
CA TYR A 21 -14.64 20.61 -16.09
C TYR A 21 -14.94 22.07 -15.73
N SER A 22 -15.04 22.38 -14.42
CA SER A 22 -15.28 23.73 -13.93
C SER A 22 -13.99 24.55 -13.81
N PHE A 23 -12.95 23.96 -13.23
CA PHE A 23 -11.74 24.70 -12.82
C PHE A 23 -10.72 24.87 -13.96
N LEU A 24 -10.60 23.90 -14.86
CA LEU A 24 -9.59 23.95 -15.94
C LEU A 24 -9.75 25.15 -16.89
N PRO A 25 -10.97 25.56 -17.31
CA PRO A 25 -11.14 26.79 -18.09
C PRO A 25 -10.59 28.04 -17.38
N ILE A 26 -10.76 28.13 -16.06
CA ILE A 26 -10.22 29.22 -15.25
C ILE A 26 -8.70 29.17 -15.27
N VAL A 27 -8.09 28.01 -15.03
CA VAL A 27 -6.62 27.85 -15.08
C VAL A 27 -6.08 28.29 -16.45
N LYS A 28 -6.67 27.82 -17.54
CA LYS A 28 -6.29 28.19 -18.91
C LYS A 28 -6.36 29.70 -19.16
N ALA A 29 -7.42 30.36 -18.69
CA ALA A 29 -7.59 31.79 -18.86
C ALA A 29 -6.50 32.59 -18.12
N PHE A 30 -6.14 32.17 -16.91
CA PHE A 30 -5.11 32.84 -16.10
C PHE A 30 -3.69 32.57 -16.61
N THR A 31 -3.40 31.38 -17.15
CA THR A 31 -2.06 31.05 -17.65
C THR A 31 -1.77 31.64 -19.04
N ALA A 32 -2.81 31.97 -19.82
CA ALA A 32 -2.67 32.54 -21.15
C ALA A 32 -1.90 33.87 -21.17
N SER A 33 -2.03 34.71 -20.14
CA SER A 33 -1.28 35.99 -20.05
C SER A 33 0.22 35.80 -19.86
N SER A 34 0.66 34.59 -19.50
CA SER A 34 2.05 34.25 -19.22
C SER A 34 2.67 33.33 -20.28
N ASP A 35 1.99 33.15 -21.41
CA ASP A 35 2.38 32.25 -22.51
C ASP A 35 2.62 30.79 -22.07
N ILE A 36 1.86 30.34 -21.07
CA ILE A 36 1.87 28.95 -20.58
C ILE A 36 0.65 28.22 -21.16
N GLU A 37 0.92 27.20 -21.96
CA GLU A 37 -0.11 26.34 -22.53
C GLU A 37 -0.50 25.25 -21.53
N VAL A 38 -1.80 24.92 -21.47
CA VAL A 38 -2.30 23.82 -20.62
C VAL A 38 -2.98 22.77 -21.49
N GLU A 39 -2.30 21.65 -21.67
CA GLU A 39 -2.77 20.50 -22.44
C GLU A 39 -3.40 19.46 -21.51
N THR A 40 -4.45 18.77 -21.95
CA THR A 40 -5.05 17.70 -21.16
C THR A 40 -4.63 16.32 -21.63
N LYS A 41 -4.31 15.43 -20.68
CA LYS A 41 -4.06 14.01 -20.94
C LYS A 41 -5.08 13.17 -20.19
N ASP A 42 -5.84 12.35 -20.91
CA ASP A 42 -6.90 11.52 -20.32
C ASP A 42 -6.36 10.19 -19.82
N ILE A 43 -6.37 10.03 -18.51
CA ILE A 43 -5.90 8.82 -17.82
C ILE A 43 -7.03 8.19 -16.99
N SER A 44 -8.29 8.52 -17.31
CA SER A 44 -9.47 7.89 -16.71
C SER A 44 -9.44 6.37 -16.92
N LEU A 45 -10.19 5.64 -16.10
CA LEU A 45 -10.36 4.20 -16.25
C LEU A 45 -10.87 3.85 -17.64
N ALA A 46 -11.88 4.57 -18.14
CA ALA A 46 -12.43 4.38 -19.47
C ALA A 46 -11.36 4.58 -20.57
N ALA A 47 -10.62 5.69 -20.53
CA ALA A 47 -9.59 5.96 -21.53
C ALA A 47 -8.47 4.90 -21.54
N ARG A 48 -8.05 4.45 -20.35
CA ARG A 48 -7.01 3.40 -20.25
C ARG A 48 -7.50 2.03 -20.73
N ILE A 49 -8.77 1.70 -20.55
CA ILE A 49 -9.38 0.50 -21.16
C ILE A 49 -9.29 0.63 -22.68
N LEU A 50 -9.83 1.70 -23.25
CA LEU A 50 -9.88 1.90 -24.71
C LEU A 50 -8.49 1.90 -25.36
N ALA A 51 -7.50 2.54 -24.75
CA ALA A 51 -6.12 2.56 -25.23
C ALA A 51 -5.45 1.17 -25.30
N ASN A 52 -5.92 0.19 -24.51
CA ASN A 52 -5.39 -1.18 -24.53
C ASN A 52 -6.12 -2.13 -25.49
N PHE A 53 -7.26 -1.72 -26.07
CA PHE A 53 -8.04 -2.50 -27.04
C PHE A 53 -8.30 -1.75 -28.35
N PRO A 54 -7.30 -1.10 -28.97
CA PRO A 54 -7.52 -0.33 -30.20
C PRO A 54 -8.05 -1.20 -31.35
N GLU A 55 -7.76 -2.51 -31.36
CA GLU A 55 -8.27 -3.45 -32.35
C GLU A 55 -9.78 -3.70 -32.25
N CYS A 56 -10.40 -3.38 -31.12
CA CYS A 56 -11.83 -3.52 -30.89
C CYS A 56 -12.63 -2.24 -31.22
N LEU A 57 -11.94 -1.19 -31.70
CA LEU A 57 -12.51 0.14 -31.88
C LEU A 57 -12.55 0.54 -33.36
N THR A 58 -13.59 1.28 -33.74
CA THR A 58 -13.61 1.99 -35.02
C THR A 58 -12.58 3.12 -35.04
N GLU A 59 -12.15 3.61 -36.20
CA GLU A 59 -11.18 4.71 -36.29
C GLU A 59 -11.56 5.95 -35.46
N ASP A 60 -12.84 6.35 -35.47
CA ASP A 60 -13.32 7.51 -34.70
C ASP A 60 -13.40 7.26 -33.17
N GLN A 61 -13.38 6.00 -32.75
CA GLN A 61 -13.38 5.60 -31.34
C GLN A 61 -11.97 5.45 -30.77
N LYS A 62 -10.97 5.26 -31.63
CA LYS A 62 -9.58 5.08 -31.20
C LYS A 62 -9.07 6.35 -30.53
N MET A 63 -8.29 6.14 -29.47
CA MET A 63 -7.57 7.20 -28.77
C MET A 63 -6.15 6.74 -28.46
N GLY A 64 -5.24 7.71 -28.33
CA GLY A 64 -3.86 7.45 -27.96
C GLY A 64 -3.73 6.95 -26.52
N ASP A 65 -2.61 6.28 -26.22
CA ASP A 65 -2.25 5.88 -24.86
C ASP A 65 -1.59 7.04 -24.12
N ALA A 66 -2.43 7.95 -23.60
CA ALA A 66 -1.97 9.13 -22.87
C ALA A 66 -1.17 8.79 -21.60
N LEU A 67 -1.36 7.59 -21.00
CA LEU A 67 -0.58 7.18 -19.84
C LEU A 67 0.86 6.81 -20.26
N ALA A 68 1.02 6.09 -21.37
CA ALA A 68 2.34 5.80 -21.93
C ALA A 68 3.07 7.09 -22.35
N GLU A 69 2.36 8.02 -23.02
CA GLU A 69 2.90 9.33 -23.40
C GLU A 69 3.39 10.13 -22.18
N LEU A 70 2.59 10.20 -21.11
CA LEU A 70 2.99 10.87 -19.87
C LEU A 70 4.16 10.17 -19.18
N GLY A 71 4.28 8.85 -19.31
CA GLY A 71 5.40 8.08 -18.78
C GLY A 71 6.73 8.39 -19.47
N GLU A 72 6.72 8.58 -20.79
CA GLU A 72 7.91 9.05 -21.51
C GLU A 72 8.20 10.51 -21.20
N LEU A 73 7.16 11.37 -21.14
CA LEU A 73 7.33 12.77 -20.75
C LEU A 73 7.98 12.90 -19.37
N ALA A 74 7.56 12.11 -18.37
CA ALA A 74 8.10 12.17 -17.00
C ALA A 74 9.62 11.90 -16.90
N LYS A 75 10.24 11.38 -17.97
CA LYS A 75 11.69 11.13 -18.08
C LYS A 75 12.44 12.30 -18.76
N THR A 76 11.74 13.36 -19.13
CA THR A 76 12.30 14.54 -19.81
C THR A 76 12.36 15.75 -18.88
N PRO A 77 13.34 16.66 -19.04
CA PRO A 77 13.41 17.89 -18.23
C PRO A 77 12.20 18.82 -18.36
N GLU A 78 11.48 18.75 -19.48
CA GLU A 78 10.34 19.62 -19.80
C GLU A 78 9.05 19.20 -19.08
N ALA A 79 9.05 18.07 -18.38
CA ALA A 79 7.88 17.52 -17.71
C ALA A 79 7.31 18.46 -16.63
N ASN A 80 6.11 18.98 -16.87
CA ASN A 80 5.33 19.71 -15.88
C ASN A 80 3.90 19.17 -15.85
N ILE A 81 3.65 18.22 -14.94
CA ILE A 81 2.42 17.42 -14.91
C ILE A 81 1.62 17.74 -13.63
N ILE A 82 0.37 18.19 -13.80
CA ILE A 82 -0.61 18.29 -12.70
C ILE A 82 -1.45 17.02 -12.67
N LYS A 83 -1.13 16.15 -11.72
CA LYS A 83 -1.81 14.86 -11.51
C LYS A 83 -2.93 14.97 -10.47
N LEU A 84 -4.17 14.73 -10.89
CA LEU A 84 -5.34 14.68 -10.00
C LEU A 84 -5.59 13.25 -9.51
N PRO A 85 -6.36 13.02 -8.43
CA PRO A 85 -6.75 11.67 -8.04
C PRO A 85 -7.50 10.92 -9.16
N ASN A 86 -7.24 9.61 -9.29
CA ASN A 86 -7.84 8.72 -10.30
C ASN A 86 -8.18 7.36 -9.68
N ILE A 87 -9.04 6.59 -10.34
CA ILE A 87 -9.42 5.25 -9.91
C ILE A 87 -8.23 4.29 -10.05
N SER A 88 -7.87 3.62 -8.95
CA SER A 88 -7.11 2.37 -8.97
C SER A 88 -8.10 1.21 -8.99
N ALA A 89 -8.44 0.71 -10.18
CA ALA A 89 -9.66 -0.06 -10.39
C ALA A 89 -9.64 -1.41 -9.67
N SER A 90 -10.67 -1.68 -8.88
CA SER A 90 -11.05 -3.03 -8.45
C SER A 90 -11.70 -3.79 -9.62
N ILE A 91 -11.84 -5.12 -9.48
CA ILE A 91 -12.55 -5.94 -10.48
C ILE A 91 -13.99 -5.45 -10.69
N PRO A 92 -14.81 -5.19 -9.65
CA PRO A 92 -16.16 -4.65 -9.85
C PRO A 92 -16.20 -3.32 -10.60
N GLN A 93 -15.27 -2.40 -10.30
CA GLN A 93 -15.18 -1.10 -11.02
C GLN A 93 -14.79 -1.29 -12.48
N LEU A 94 -13.85 -2.21 -12.77
CA LEU A 94 -13.47 -2.55 -14.14
C LEU A 94 -14.69 -3.10 -14.91
N THR A 95 -15.37 -4.10 -14.37
CA THR A 95 -16.54 -4.72 -15.02
C THR A 95 -17.66 -3.71 -15.25
N ALA A 96 -17.90 -2.80 -14.30
CA ALA A 96 -18.86 -1.72 -14.47
C ALA A 96 -18.47 -0.77 -15.61
N ALA A 97 -17.20 -0.36 -15.69
CA ALA A 97 -16.70 0.50 -16.76
C ALA A 97 -16.77 -0.19 -18.13
N ILE A 98 -16.45 -1.48 -18.22
CA ILE A 98 -16.59 -2.29 -19.45
C ILE A 98 -18.04 -2.28 -19.91
N LYS A 99 -19.00 -2.58 -19.02
CA LYS A 99 -20.42 -2.59 -19.34
C LYS A 99 -20.92 -1.22 -19.81
N GLU A 100 -20.47 -0.15 -19.17
CA GLU A 100 -20.81 1.21 -19.59
C GLU A 100 -20.26 1.51 -20.99
N LEU A 101 -19.00 1.18 -21.27
CA LEU A 101 -18.38 1.35 -22.58
C LEU A 101 -19.13 0.55 -23.66
N GLN A 102 -19.44 -0.72 -23.40
CA GLN A 102 -20.22 -1.56 -24.30
C GLN A 102 -21.61 -0.97 -24.58
N SER A 103 -22.30 -0.44 -23.57
CA SER A 103 -23.59 0.23 -23.77
C SER A 103 -23.51 1.49 -24.65
N LYS A 104 -22.32 2.08 -24.78
CA LYS A 104 -22.02 3.24 -25.64
C LYS A 104 -21.45 2.84 -27.01
N GLY A 105 -21.43 1.55 -27.34
CA GLY A 105 -21.01 1.04 -28.65
C GLY A 105 -19.52 0.77 -28.81
N TYR A 106 -18.74 0.75 -27.71
CA TYR A 106 -17.35 0.29 -27.74
C TYR A 106 -17.31 -1.23 -27.58
N ALA A 107 -16.85 -1.96 -28.59
CA ALA A 107 -16.86 -3.42 -28.61
C ALA A 107 -15.70 -4.06 -27.80
N VAL A 108 -15.37 -3.50 -26.64
CA VAL A 108 -14.35 -4.04 -25.73
C VAL A 108 -14.84 -5.36 -25.10
N PRO A 109 -13.97 -6.36 -24.92
CA PRO A 109 -14.35 -7.68 -24.42
C PRO A 109 -14.69 -7.67 -22.92
N ASP A 110 -15.49 -8.65 -22.48
CA ASP A 110 -15.88 -8.82 -21.07
C ASP A 110 -14.68 -9.19 -20.16
N TYR A 111 -14.88 -9.08 -18.84
CA TYR A 111 -13.95 -9.57 -17.82
C TYR A 111 -14.68 -10.46 -16.79
N PRO A 112 -14.16 -11.65 -16.43
CA PRO A 112 -12.96 -12.29 -16.98
C PRO A 112 -13.18 -12.85 -18.41
N SER A 113 -12.10 -12.99 -19.16
CA SER A 113 -12.06 -13.58 -20.52
C SER A 113 -10.83 -14.49 -20.66
N ASP A 114 -10.51 -14.92 -21.88
CA ASP A 114 -9.26 -15.58 -22.25
C ASP A 114 -8.00 -14.89 -21.67
N ASP A 115 -6.90 -15.64 -21.58
CA ASP A 115 -5.66 -15.19 -20.94
C ASP A 115 -5.06 -13.93 -21.59
N ALA A 116 -5.20 -13.75 -22.90
CA ALA A 116 -4.65 -12.59 -23.61
C ALA A 116 -5.43 -11.32 -23.24
N THR A 117 -6.76 -11.40 -23.22
CA THR A 117 -7.64 -10.31 -22.78
C THR A 117 -7.42 -9.97 -21.31
N LYS A 118 -7.29 -10.99 -20.45
CA LYS A 118 -6.99 -10.81 -19.02
C LYS A 118 -5.65 -10.11 -18.80
N ALA A 119 -4.62 -10.44 -19.59
CA ALA A 119 -3.32 -9.80 -19.51
C ALA A 119 -3.38 -8.30 -19.85
N LYS A 120 -4.19 -7.90 -20.84
CA LYS A 120 -4.43 -6.47 -21.16
C LYS A 120 -5.14 -5.75 -20.02
N TYR A 121 -6.22 -6.31 -19.48
CA TYR A 121 -6.92 -5.70 -18.34
C TYR A 121 -6.07 -5.62 -17.07
N THR A 122 -5.13 -6.55 -16.88
CA THR A 122 -4.18 -6.51 -15.76
C THR A 122 -3.29 -5.26 -15.79
N LYS A 123 -3.04 -4.66 -16.96
CA LYS A 123 -2.33 -3.38 -17.08
C LYS A 123 -3.16 -2.18 -16.61
N VAL A 124 -4.49 -2.31 -16.58
CA VAL A 124 -5.44 -1.26 -16.22
C VAL A 124 -5.90 -1.36 -14.76
N LEU A 125 -5.93 -2.58 -14.22
CA LEU A 125 -6.34 -2.90 -12.86
C LEU A 125 -5.39 -2.35 -11.79
N GLY A 126 -5.96 -2.01 -10.63
CA GLY A 126 -5.22 -1.51 -9.48
C GLY A 126 -4.51 -0.18 -9.76
N SER A 127 -3.40 0.07 -9.05
CA SER A 127 -2.62 1.30 -9.17
C SER A 127 -1.75 1.30 -10.44
N ALA A 128 -2.36 1.39 -11.62
CA ALA A 128 -1.66 1.40 -12.91
C ALA A 128 -0.96 2.72 -13.25
N VAL A 129 -1.51 3.86 -12.79
CA VAL A 129 -1.02 5.20 -13.17
C VAL A 129 0.22 5.64 -12.39
N ASN A 130 0.17 5.54 -11.06
CA ASN A 130 1.25 6.04 -10.20
C ASN A 130 2.63 5.45 -10.54
N PRO A 131 2.77 4.14 -10.83
CA PRO A 131 4.08 3.55 -11.13
C PRO A 131 4.68 4.02 -12.46
N VAL A 132 3.90 4.68 -13.32
CA VAL A 132 4.35 5.26 -14.61
C VAL A 132 4.78 6.71 -14.43
N LEU A 133 4.06 7.49 -13.61
CA LEU A 133 4.31 8.92 -13.45
C LEU A 133 5.33 9.26 -12.35
N ARG A 134 5.61 8.33 -11.43
CA ARG A 134 6.51 8.54 -10.29
C ARG A 134 7.97 8.21 -10.65
N GLU A 135 8.52 8.98 -11.58
CA GLU A 135 9.94 8.94 -11.98
C GLU A 135 10.86 9.78 -11.08
N GLY A 136 10.36 10.17 -9.90
CA GLY A 136 11.10 10.91 -8.87
C GLY A 136 10.59 10.59 -7.47
N ASN A 137 11.34 11.04 -6.46
CA ASN A 137 10.99 10.85 -5.06
C ASN A 137 9.91 11.83 -4.58
N SER A 138 9.38 11.61 -3.38
CA SER A 138 8.24 12.35 -2.83
C SER A 138 8.67 13.47 -1.88
N ASP A 139 8.28 14.73 -2.14
CA ASP A 139 8.23 15.82 -1.13
C ASP A 139 6.75 16.07 -0.77
N ARG A 140 6.31 15.57 0.39
CA ARG A 140 4.93 15.72 0.86
C ARG A 140 4.87 16.49 2.16
N ARG A 141 4.03 17.51 2.20
CA ARG A 141 3.89 18.39 3.37
C ARG A 141 2.58 19.16 3.35
N ALA A 142 2.06 19.45 4.54
CA ALA A 142 0.94 20.37 4.68
C ALA A 142 1.41 21.80 4.31
N PRO A 143 0.70 22.52 3.42
CA PRO A 143 1.00 23.92 3.14
C PRO A 143 0.83 24.78 4.40
N LYS A 144 1.70 25.79 4.59
CA LYS A 144 1.64 26.70 5.75
C LYS A 144 0.27 27.38 5.90
N ALA A 145 -0.36 27.74 4.79
CA ALA A 145 -1.71 28.32 4.80
C ALA A 145 -2.75 27.35 5.39
N VAL A 146 -2.72 26.07 4.98
CA VAL A 146 -3.61 25.02 5.51
C VAL A 146 -3.31 24.73 6.97
N LYS A 147 -2.02 24.67 7.36
CA LYS A 147 -1.63 24.49 8.77
C LYS A 147 -2.13 25.64 9.64
N ASN A 148 -1.97 26.89 9.21
CA ASN A 148 -2.48 28.05 9.92
C ASN A 148 -4.00 28.07 10.01
N TYR A 149 -4.70 27.61 8.95
CA TYR A 149 -6.15 27.45 8.98
C TYR A 149 -6.57 26.42 10.03
N ALA A 150 -5.93 25.24 10.06
CA ALA A 150 -6.20 24.21 11.07
C ALA A 150 -5.93 24.69 12.51
N LYS A 151 -4.97 25.60 12.71
CA LYS A 151 -4.75 26.22 14.03
C LYS A 151 -5.91 27.13 14.47
N LYS A 152 -6.51 27.86 13.53
CA LYS A 152 -7.65 28.76 13.78
C LYS A 152 -8.98 28.03 13.83
N HIS A 153 -9.08 26.91 13.11
CA HIS A 153 -10.27 26.08 12.96
C HIS A 153 -9.89 24.63 13.24
N PRO A 154 -9.60 24.28 14.51
CA PRO A 154 -9.17 22.93 14.87
C PRO A 154 -10.27 21.92 14.56
N HIS A 155 -9.89 20.84 13.92
CA HIS A 155 -10.76 19.69 13.72
C HIS A 155 -10.89 18.88 15.01
N SER A 156 -11.94 18.06 15.11
CA SER A 156 -12.15 17.21 16.28
C SER A 156 -11.02 16.21 16.47
N MET A 157 -10.59 16.04 17.73
CA MET A 157 -9.66 15.03 18.19
C MET A 157 -10.31 14.31 19.37
N GLY A 158 -10.48 12.99 19.28
CA GLY A 158 -11.05 12.19 20.38
C GLY A 158 -10.09 12.16 21.56
N ALA A 159 -10.63 12.31 22.78
CA ALA A 159 -9.83 12.27 24.00
C ALA A 159 -9.21 10.88 24.20
N TRP A 160 -7.97 10.82 24.66
CA TRP A 160 -7.28 9.58 24.97
C TRP A 160 -7.27 9.31 26.47
N SER A 161 -7.61 8.08 26.85
CA SER A 161 -7.48 7.59 28.22
C SER A 161 -6.17 6.82 28.39
N ALA A 162 -5.50 7.00 29.52
CA ALA A 162 -4.35 6.18 29.90
C ALA A 162 -4.75 4.71 30.11
N ASP A 163 -6.01 4.44 30.46
CA ASP A 163 -6.57 3.10 30.67
C ASP A 163 -7.07 2.45 29.37
N SER A 164 -6.90 3.10 28.21
CA SER A 164 -7.32 2.53 26.93
C SER A 164 -6.64 1.17 26.72
N LYS A 165 -7.43 0.17 26.36
CA LYS A 165 -6.98 -1.17 26.02
C LYS A 165 -6.52 -1.30 24.57
N THR A 166 -6.67 -0.25 23.77
CA THR A 166 -6.28 -0.26 22.36
C THR A 166 -4.80 -0.48 22.20
N HIS A 167 -4.41 -1.39 21.31
CA HIS A 167 -3.01 -1.65 20.99
C HIS A 167 -2.90 -2.29 19.61
N VAL A 168 -1.71 -2.20 19.02
CA VAL A 168 -1.34 -2.97 17.84
C VAL A 168 -0.90 -4.37 18.27
N ALA A 169 -1.30 -5.38 17.50
CA ALA A 169 -0.76 -6.73 17.61
C ALA A 169 -0.06 -7.10 16.30
N SER A 170 1.18 -7.58 16.40
CA SER A 170 1.98 -8.09 15.29
C SER A 170 2.63 -9.42 15.64
N MET A 171 3.05 -10.18 14.64
CA MET A 171 3.82 -11.41 14.83
C MET A 171 5.13 -11.11 15.58
N SER A 172 5.70 -12.12 16.23
CA SER A 172 6.98 -12.01 16.97
C SER A 172 8.17 -12.64 16.25
N ALA A 173 7.91 -13.44 15.21
CA ALA A 173 8.90 -14.14 14.38
C ALA A 173 8.21 -14.61 13.09
N ASN A 174 9.00 -15.07 12.11
CA ASN A 174 8.53 -15.73 10.88
C ASN A 174 7.57 -14.89 10.00
N ASP A 175 7.62 -13.57 10.14
CA ASP A 175 7.04 -12.58 9.24
C ASP A 175 8.09 -12.09 8.22
N PHE A 176 7.74 -11.15 7.34
CA PHE A 176 8.70 -10.62 6.36
C PHE A 176 9.88 -9.94 7.07
N TYR A 177 9.61 -9.16 8.11
CA TYR A 177 10.64 -8.53 8.93
C TYR A 177 11.66 -9.54 9.46
N GLY A 178 11.20 -10.64 10.06
CA GLY A 178 12.06 -11.60 10.75
C GLY A 178 12.88 -12.50 9.84
N SER A 179 12.49 -12.61 8.57
CA SER A 179 13.16 -13.47 7.59
C SER A 179 14.01 -12.71 6.57
N GLU A 180 13.92 -11.38 6.55
CA GLU A 180 14.50 -10.54 5.50
C GLU A 180 16.02 -10.75 5.35
N LYS A 181 16.45 -10.94 4.10
CA LYS A 181 17.84 -10.92 3.66
C LYS A 181 17.97 -9.87 2.58
N SER A 182 19.08 -9.14 2.56
CA SER A 182 19.32 -8.09 1.57
C SER A 182 20.80 -7.99 1.24
N LEU A 183 21.10 -7.49 0.04
CA LEU A 183 22.44 -7.13 -0.41
C LEU A 183 22.40 -5.98 -1.40
N THR A 184 23.51 -5.26 -1.51
CA THR A 184 23.80 -4.36 -2.63
C THR A 184 24.49 -5.13 -3.75
N VAL A 185 23.98 -5.04 -4.97
CA VAL A 185 24.55 -5.69 -6.16
C VAL A 185 25.76 -4.89 -6.66
N ASP A 186 26.92 -5.52 -6.83
CA ASP A 186 28.16 -4.79 -7.20
C ASP A 186 28.25 -4.43 -8.69
N SER A 187 27.66 -5.23 -9.57
CA SER A 187 27.78 -5.07 -11.02
C SER A 187 26.47 -5.34 -11.75
N THR A 188 26.30 -4.73 -12.91
CA THR A 188 25.10 -4.94 -13.74
C THR A 188 25.00 -6.40 -14.15
N THR A 189 23.85 -7.00 -13.87
CA THR A 189 23.56 -8.41 -14.19
C THR A 189 22.06 -8.58 -14.42
N GLU A 190 21.61 -9.82 -14.51
CA GLU A 190 20.19 -10.19 -14.52
C GLU A 190 19.96 -11.23 -13.42
N PHE A 191 18.75 -11.27 -12.87
CA PHE A 191 18.34 -12.29 -11.91
C PHE A 191 17.13 -13.07 -12.40
N LYS A 192 17.09 -14.35 -12.06
CA LYS A 192 15.93 -15.24 -12.17
C LYS A 192 15.50 -15.64 -10.76
N ILE A 193 14.19 -15.79 -10.52
CA ILE A 193 13.69 -16.36 -9.27
C ILE A 193 13.28 -17.81 -9.55
N GLN A 194 13.80 -18.74 -8.77
CA GLN A 194 13.47 -20.17 -8.86
C GLN A 194 13.09 -20.74 -7.50
N PHE A 195 12.14 -21.66 -7.50
CA PHE A 195 11.88 -22.59 -6.41
C PHE A 195 12.74 -23.84 -6.63
N VAL A 196 13.37 -24.35 -5.58
CA VAL A 196 14.12 -25.61 -5.57
C VAL A 196 13.45 -26.54 -4.58
N GLY A 197 12.85 -27.62 -5.08
CA GLY A 197 12.19 -28.62 -4.25
C GLY A 197 13.17 -29.41 -3.40
N ASN A 198 12.66 -30.18 -2.43
CA ASN A 198 13.47 -31.09 -1.61
C ASN A 198 14.16 -32.20 -2.44
N ASP A 199 13.68 -32.46 -3.65
CA ASP A 199 14.30 -33.35 -4.64
C ASP A 199 15.45 -32.68 -5.43
N GLY A 200 15.71 -31.39 -5.18
CA GLY A 200 16.72 -30.59 -5.87
C GLY A 200 16.29 -30.06 -7.23
N SER A 201 15.07 -30.32 -7.70
CA SER A 201 14.61 -29.86 -9.02
C SER A 201 14.25 -28.36 -9.00
N PRO A 202 14.80 -27.54 -9.92
CA PRO A 202 14.46 -26.12 -9.99
C PRO A 202 13.21 -25.89 -10.84
N LYS A 203 12.28 -25.07 -10.35
CA LYS A 203 11.13 -24.53 -11.06
C LYS A 203 11.23 -23.02 -11.12
N THR A 204 11.24 -22.44 -12.32
CA THR A 204 11.25 -20.99 -12.49
C THR A 204 9.93 -20.39 -11.98
N LEU A 205 10.04 -19.41 -11.07
CA LEU A 205 8.93 -18.58 -10.61
C LEU A 205 8.85 -17.26 -11.40
N LYS A 206 10.01 -16.69 -11.71
CA LYS A 206 10.16 -15.50 -12.56
C LYS A 206 11.40 -15.64 -13.42
N ASP A 207 11.25 -15.40 -14.72
CA ASP A 207 12.35 -15.41 -15.67
C ASP A 207 13.29 -14.21 -15.49
N TYR A 208 14.40 -14.18 -16.22
CA TYR A 208 15.43 -13.15 -16.10
C TYR A 208 14.87 -11.72 -16.17
N SER A 209 15.35 -10.88 -15.26
CA SER A 209 15.06 -9.46 -15.19
C SER A 209 16.31 -8.67 -14.83
N PRO A 210 16.44 -7.42 -15.30
CA PRO A 210 17.67 -6.65 -15.14
C PRO A 210 17.92 -6.22 -13.68
N LEU A 211 19.20 -6.22 -13.30
CA LEU A 211 19.74 -5.59 -12.09
C LEU A 211 20.85 -4.61 -12.46
N LYS A 212 20.80 -3.41 -11.86
CA LYS A 212 21.83 -2.40 -12.05
C LYS A 212 22.92 -2.52 -10.97
N ALA A 213 24.15 -2.16 -11.32
CA ALA A 213 25.19 -1.95 -10.33
C ALA A 213 24.72 -0.94 -9.25
N GLY A 214 24.97 -1.27 -7.99
CA GLY A 214 24.57 -0.51 -6.82
C GLY A 214 23.11 -0.66 -6.39
N GLU A 215 22.27 -1.39 -7.14
CA GLU A 215 20.88 -1.70 -6.75
C GLU A 215 20.85 -2.57 -5.49
N ILE A 216 19.97 -2.26 -4.55
CA ILE A 216 19.71 -3.10 -3.38
C ILE A 216 18.59 -4.06 -3.75
N ILE A 217 18.77 -5.34 -3.40
CA ILE A 217 17.74 -6.36 -3.51
C ILE A 217 17.55 -7.04 -2.16
N ASP A 218 16.31 -7.35 -1.85
CA ASP A 218 15.92 -8.04 -0.62
C ASP A 218 14.94 -9.16 -0.91
N SER A 219 14.97 -10.20 -0.08
CA SER A 219 13.98 -11.28 -0.09
C SER A 219 13.52 -11.59 1.32
N SER A 220 12.25 -11.92 1.45
CA SER A 220 11.62 -12.24 2.72
C SER A 220 10.50 -13.26 2.52
N VAL A 221 10.14 -13.97 3.59
CA VAL A 221 9.06 -14.94 3.63
C VAL A 221 8.17 -14.68 4.84
N MET A 222 6.85 -14.71 4.64
CA MET A 222 5.88 -14.81 5.73
C MET A 222 5.40 -16.25 5.82
N SER A 223 5.64 -16.87 6.98
CA SER A 223 5.16 -18.23 7.25
C SER A 223 3.64 -18.22 7.42
N ILE A 224 2.93 -18.94 6.55
CA ILE A 224 1.47 -18.98 6.61
C ILE A 224 0.97 -19.70 7.87
N ASN A 225 1.71 -20.70 8.32
CA ASN A 225 1.42 -21.46 9.53
C ASN A 225 1.59 -20.58 10.77
N SER A 226 2.74 -19.90 10.88
CA SER A 226 2.99 -18.96 11.99
C SER A 226 1.97 -17.81 11.99
N LEU A 227 1.55 -17.33 10.81
CA LEU A 227 0.49 -16.32 10.69
C LEU A 227 -0.83 -16.85 11.24
N LYS A 228 -1.27 -18.05 10.85
CA LYS A 228 -2.54 -18.63 11.33
C LYS A 228 -2.54 -18.85 12.84
N ASP A 229 -1.42 -19.34 13.40
CA ASP A 229 -1.26 -19.53 14.85
C ASP A 229 -1.34 -18.18 15.59
N PHE A 230 -0.66 -17.16 15.08
CA PHE A 230 -0.75 -15.80 15.58
C PHE A 230 -2.20 -15.28 15.54
N VAL A 231 -2.89 -15.41 14.41
CA VAL A 231 -4.28 -14.98 14.26
C VAL A 231 -5.19 -15.68 15.29
N ALA A 232 -5.05 -17.00 15.46
CA ALA A 232 -5.86 -17.76 16.41
C ALA A 232 -5.65 -17.26 17.85
N LYS A 233 -4.40 -17.01 18.23
CA LYS A 233 -4.03 -16.42 19.52
C LYS A 233 -4.65 -15.03 19.71
N GLU A 234 -4.52 -14.14 18.73
CA GLU A 234 -5.00 -12.76 18.85
C GLU A 234 -6.53 -12.66 18.85
N ILE A 235 -7.24 -13.59 18.19
CA ILE A 235 -8.70 -13.71 18.28
C ILE A 235 -9.11 -14.10 19.71
N ALA A 236 -8.43 -15.07 20.31
CA ALA A 236 -8.71 -15.48 21.69
C ALA A 236 -8.42 -14.35 22.69
N ASP A 237 -7.29 -13.65 22.52
CA ASP A 237 -6.89 -12.54 23.38
C ASP A 237 -7.84 -11.34 23.26
N ALA A 238 -8.28 -10.97 22.05
CA ALA A 238 -9.24 -9.89 21.86
C ALA A 238 -10.57 -10.19 22.58
N LYS A 239 -11.01 -11.46 22.55
CA LYS A 239 -12.23 -11.90 23.26
C LYS A 239 -12.04 -11.82 24.77
N ALA A 240 -10.91 -12.32 25.28
CA ALA A 240 -10.60 -12.30 26.70
C ALA A 240 -10.53 -10.88 27.27
N ASN A 241 -10.00 -9.94 26.49
CA ASN A 241 -9.86 -8.54 26.90
C ASN A 241 -11.08 -7.65 26.60
N ASN A 242 -12.10 -8.20 25.92
CA ASN A 242 -13.31 -7.51 25.47
C ASN A 242 -13.00 -6.24 24.63
N VAL A 243 -12.08 -6.38 23.67
CA VAL A 243 -11.77 -5.35 22.67
C VAL A 243 -12.21 -5.81 21.29
N LEU A 244 -12.47 -4.86 20.39
CA LEU A 244 -12.75 -5.19 19.00
C LEU A 244 -11.53 -5.88 18.37
N PHE A 245 -11.79 -6.87 17.53
CA PHE A 245 -10.78 -7.43 16.64
C PHE A 245 -10.82 -6.66 15.32
N SER A 246 -9.67 -6.12 14.90
CA SER A 246 -9.54 -5.36 13.65
C SER A 246 -8.27 -5.74 12.90
N VAL A 247 -8.34 -5.74 11.57
CA VAL A 247 -7.28 -6.16 10.66
C VAL A 247 -6.98 -5.00 9.72
N HIS A 248 -5.72 -4.57 9.70
CA HIS A 248 -5.28 -3.41 8.95
C HIS A 248 -4.20 -3.80 7.94
N LEU A 249 -4.59 -3.86 6.66
CA LEU A 249 -3.73 -4.27 5.53
C LEU A 249 -3.84 -3.26 4.38
N LYS A 250 -3.17 -3.52 3.26
CA LYS A 250 -3.19 -2.67 2.06
C LYS A 250 -3.53 -3.46 0.80
N ALA A 251 -4.57 -4.30 0.87
CA ALA A 251 -4.94 -5.30 -0.15
C ALA A 251 -5.04 -4.78 -1.59
N THR A 252 -5.52 -3.55 -1.81
CA THR A 252 -5.61 -2.96 -3.17
C THR A 252 -4.24 -2.67 -3.79
N MET A 253 -3.27 -2.25 -2.97
CA MET A 253 -1.92 -1.92 -3.44
C MET A 253 -1.06 -3.19 -3.44
N MET A 254 -1.01 -3.89 -2.32
CA MET A 254 -0.30 -5.16 -2.15
C MET A 254 -1.13 -6.34 -2.68
N LYS A 255 -1.50 -6.25 -3.97
CA LYS A 255 -2.49 -7.11 -4.63
C LYS A 255 -2.21 -8.62 -4.66
N VAL A 256 -1.01 -9.04 -4.23
CA VAL A 256 -0.64 -10.46 -4.13
C VAL A 256 -0.57 -10.89 -2.67
N SER A 257 0.31 -10.29 -1.86
CA SER A 257 0.54 -10.70 -0.47
C SER A 257 -0.69 -10.49 0.40
N ASP A 258 -1.26 -9.29 0.40
CA ASP A 258 -2.22 -8.89 1.43
C ASP A 258 -3.58 -9.60 1.29
N PRO A 259 -4.11 -9.90 0.09
CA PRO A 259 -5.28 -10.78 -0.03
C PRO A 259 -5.05 -12.18 0.56
N ILE A 260 -3.85 -12.76 0.41
CA ILE A 260 -3.53 -14.07 1.01
C ILE A 260 -3.47 -13.97 2.53
N ILE A 261 -2.83 -12.92 3.05
CA ILE A 261 -2.77 -12.62 4.49
C ILE A 261 -4.18 -12.44 5.05
N PHE A 262 -5.03 -11.64 4.38
CA PHE A 262 -6.43 -11.44 4.75
C PHE A 262 -7.23 -12.75 4.72
N GLY A 263 -6.97 -13.61 3.73
CA GLY A 263 -7.57 -14.93 3.66
C GLY A 263 -7.23 -15.81 4.86
N ALA A 264 -6.02 -15.70 5.43
CA ALA A 264 -5.67 -16.39 6.66
C ALA A 264 -6.52 -15.90 7.85
N PHE A 265 -6.78 -14.59 7.95
CA PHE A 265 -7.68 -14.03 8.98
C PHE A 265 -9.09 -14.57 8.86
N VAL A 266 -9.66 -14.55 7.66
CA VAL A 266 -11.01 -15.07 7.39
C VAL A 266 -11.06 -16.57 7.70
N SER A 267 -10.10 -17.34 7.18
CA SER A 267 -10.08 -18.80 7.38
C SER A 267 -10.00 -19.18 8.85
N VAL A 268 -9.18 -18.50 9.66
CA VAL A 268 -9.03 -18.82 11.09
C VAL A 268 -10.23 -18.31 11.91
N PHE A 269 -10.72 -17.11 11.62
CA PHE A 269 -11.87 -16.54 12.34
C PHE A 269 -13.12 -17.41 12.15
N TYR A 270 -13.41 -17.78 10.90
CA TYR A 270 -14.59 -18.56 10.49
C TYR A 270 -14.34 -20.07 10.37
N ALA A 271 -13.23 -20.60 10.90
CA ALA A 271 -12.83 -22.00 10.75
C ALA A 271 -13.98 -23.01 10.98
N PRO A 272 -14.79 -22.91 12.07
CA PRO A 272 -15.88 -23.88 12.30
C PRO A 272 -16.93 -23.92 11.17
N VAL A 273 -17.21 -22.79 10.53
CA VAL A 273 -18.16 -22.69 9.41
C VAL A 273 -17.52 -23.22 8.13
N PHE A 274 -16.28 -22.81 7.85
CA PHE A 274 -15.56 -23.25 6.66
C PHE A 274 -15.30 -24.76 6.67
N GLU A 275 -15.01 -25.35 7.81
CA GLU A 275 -14.85 -26.79 7.99
C GLU A 275 -16.17 -27.54 7.78
N LYS A 276 -17.27 -27.07 8.38
CA LYS A 276 -18.60 -27.69 8.25
C LYS A 276 -19.12 -27.70 6.81
N TYR A 277 -18.82 -26.65 6.03
CA TYR A 277 -19.33 -26.47 4.67
C TYR A 277 -18.27 -26.60 3.58
N ALA A 278 -17.13 -27.24 3.87
CA ALA A 278 -15.97 -27.29 2.98
C ALA A 278 -16.30 -27.74 1.55
N ASP A 279 -17.04 -28.85 1.39
CA ASP A 279 -17.39 -29.39 0.07
C ASP A 279 -18.23 -28.40 -0.75
N LEU A 280 -19.24 -27.79 -0.12
CA LEU A 280 -20.08 -26.79 -0.76
C LEU A 280 -19.29 -25.53 -1.10
N PHE A 281 -18.42 -25.08 -0.20
CA PHE A 281 -17.62 -23.88 -0.45
C PHE A 281 -16.63 -24.10 -1.60
N ASN A 282 -16.08 -25.31 -1.72
CA ASN A 282 -15.26 -25.71 -2.87
C ASN A 282 -16.09 -25.75 -4.16
N GLU A 283 -17.30 -26.32 -4.13
CA GLU A 283 -18.21 -26.37 -5.28
C GLU A 283 -18.59 -24.96 -5.77
N LEU A 284 -18.91 -24.05 -4.86
CA LEU A 284 -19.24 -22.65 -5.17
C LEU A 284 -17.99 -21.81 -5.49
N GLY A 285 -16.79 -22.37 -5.35
CA GLY A 285 -15.52 -21.69 -5.55
C GLY A 285 -15.31 -20.51 -4.59
N ILE A 286 -15.84 -20.58 -3.36
CA ILE A 286 -15.66 -19.55 -2.33
C ILE A 286 -14.16 -19.39 -2.02
N ASN A 287 -13.70 -18.15 -1.96
CA ASN A 287 -12.29 -17.83 -1.70
C ASN A 287 -12.16 -16.90 -0.49
N PRO A 288 -11.55 -17.35 0.62
CA PRO A 288 -11.37 -16.53 1.82
C PRO A 288 -10.52 -15.26 1.56
N ASN A 289 -9.66 -15.25 0.54
CA ASN A 289 -8.88 -14.07 0.16
C ASN A 289 -9.78 -12.90 -0.30
N ASN A 290 -11.01 -13.20 -0.72
CA ASN A 290 -12.01 -12.20 -1.12
C ASN A 290 -12.89 -11.74 0.06
N GLY A 291 -12.72 -12.32 1.25
CA GLY A 291 -13.48 -11.98 2.45
C GLY A 291 -14.83 -12.67 2.59
N LEU A 292 -15.49 -12.41 3.73
CA LEU A 292 -16.81 -12.97 4.04
C LEU A 292 -17.89 -12.53 3.03
N GLY A 293 -17.70 -11.37 2.38
CA GLY A 293 -18.59 -10.92 1.31
C GLY A 293 -18.67 -11.89 0.14
N ASP A 294 -17.58 -12.61 -0.18
CA ASP A 294 -17.55 -13.64 -1.23
C ASP A 294 -18.48 -14.82 -0.89
N VAL A 295 -18.50 -15.23 0.39
CA VAL A 295 -19.40 -16.26 0.91
C VAL A 295 -20.85 -15.82 0.71
N TYR A 296 -21.21 -14.62 1.16
CA TYR A 296 -22.58 -14.14 1.04
C TYR A 296 -23.03 -13.97 -0.40
N ASN A 297 -22.16 -13.44 -1.28
CA ASN A 297 -22.49 -13.24 -2.69
C ASN A 297 -22.73 -14.57 -3.43
N LYS A 298 -21.94 -15.60 -3.13
CA LYS A 298 -22.07 -16.93 -3.77
C LYS A 298 -23.19 -17.78 -3.20
N LEU A 299 -23.71 -17.43 -2.02
CA LEU A 299 -24.84 -18.12 -1.40
C LEU A 299 -26.21 -17.57 -1.81
N VAL A 300 -26.29 -16.43 -2.50
CA VAL A 300 -27.58 -15.81 -2.87
C VAL A 300 -28.46 -16.80 -3.64
N GLY A 301 -29.61 -17.15 -3.05
CA GLY A 301 -30.58 -18.08 -3.65
C GLY A 301 -30.25 -19.56 -3.47
N HIS A 302 -29.17 -19.89 -2.75
CA HIS A 302 -28.79 -21.27 -2.45
C HIS A 302 -29.65 -21.84 -1.30
N SER A 303 -30.00 -23.13 -1.37
CA SER A 303 -30.89 -23.77 -0.38
C SER A 303 -30.34 -23.76 1.06
N LYS A 304 -29.01 -23.78 1.22
CA LYS A 304 -28.31 -23.70 2.52
C LYS A 304 -28.01 -22.27 2.99
N GLU A 305 -28.42 -21.23 2.25
CA GLU A 305 -28.07 -19.83 2.57
C GLU A 305 -28.47 -19.44 4.00
N ALA A 306 -29.70 -19.74 4.41
CA ALA A 306 -30.21 -19.39 5.74
C ALA A 306 -29.49 -20.17 6.86
N GLU A 307 -29.17 -21.44 6.62
CA GLU A 307 -28.45 -22.31 7.57
C GLU A 307 -27.03 -21.77 7.82
N ILE A 308 -26.29 -21.47 6.75
CA ILE A 308 -24.92 -20.97 6.85
C ILE A 308 -24.87 -19.59 7.52
N LYS A 309 -25.83 -18.71 7.20
CA LYS A 309 -25.96 -17.41 7.87
C LYS A 309 -26.22 -17.56 9.37
N ALA A 310 -27.06 -18.52 9.77
CA ALA A 310 -27.33 -18.79 11.18
C ALA A 310 -26.09 -19.30 11.92
N ASP A 311 -25.32 -20.20 11.29
CA ASP A 311 -24.06 -20.71 11.85
C ASP A 311 -22.99 -19.60 12.02
N ILE A 312 -22.93 -18.64 11.07
CA ILE A 312 -22.05 -17.47 11.19
C ILE A 312 -22.48 -16.58 12.36
N GLU A 313 -23.78 -16.31 12.53
CA GLU A 313 -24.28 -15.53 13.68
C GLU A 313 -24.04 -16.24 15.02
N GLU A 314 -24.17 -17.57 15.06
CA GLU A 314 -23.84 -18.37 16.25
C GLU A 314 -22.33 -18.31 16.56
N LEU A 315 -21.48 -18.38 15.52
CA LEU A 315 -20.04 -18.26 15.69
C LEU A 315 -19.65 -16.92 16.32
N TYR A 316 -20.31 -15.81 15.95
CA TYR A 316 -20.03 -14.50 16.54
C TYR A 316 -20.26 -14.45 18.06
N LYS A 317 -21.16 -15.27 18.62
CA LYS A 317 -21.32 -15.39 20.09
C LYS A 317 -20.08 -15.99 20.77
N ASN A 318 -19.31 -16.77 20.02
CA ASN A 318 -18.13 -17.47 20.49
C ASN A 318 -16.80 -16.81 20.07
N ARG A 319 -16.85 -15.70 19.33
CA ARG A 319 -15.68 -14.93 18.86
C ARG A 319 -15.64 -13.53 19.48
N PRO A 320 -14.51 -12.80 19.43
CA PRO A 320 -14.53 -11.37 19.76
C PRO A 320 -15.44 -10.62 18.80
N ALA A 321 -15.98 -9.49 19.25
CA ALA A 321 -16.63 -8.55 18.34
C ALA A 321 -15.60 -8.03 17.32
N VAL A 322 -16.02 -7.86 16.07
CA VAL A 322 -15.17 -7.38 14.97
C VAL A 322 -15.48 -5.92 14.70
N ALA A 323 -14.46 -5.13 14.37
CA ALA A 323 -14.67 -3.74 13.95
C ALA A 323 -15.60 -3.66 12.72
N MET A 324 -16.49 -2.68 12.69
CA MET A 324 -17.48 -2.49 11.63
C MET A 324 -17.00 -1.45 10.62
N VAL A 325 -17.20 -1.76 9.34
CA VAL A 325 -17.13 -0.80 8.23
C VAL A 325 -18.46 -0.08 8.11
N ASN A 326 -19.57 -0.81 8.24
CA ASN A 326 -20.92 -0.27 8.30
C ASN A 326 -21.78 -1.14 9.22
N SER A 327 -22.04 -0.64 10.43
CA SER A 327 -22.81 -1.37 11.45
C SER A 327 -24.28 -1.59 11.06
N GLU A 328 -24.93 -0.61 10.41
CA GLU A 328 -26.33 -0.70 9.98
C GLU A 328 -26.56 -1.79 8.93
N LYS A 329 -25.56 -2.05 8.10
CA LYS A 329 -25.58 -3.10 7.07
C LYS A 329 -24.92 -4.40 7.50
N GLY A 330 -24.42 -4.49 8.74
CA GLY A 330 -23.69 -5.65 9.23
C GLY A 330 -22.33 -5.89 8.55
N ILE A 331 -21.76 -4.89 7.88
CA ILE A 331 -20.48 -5.02 7.16
C ILE A 331 -19.34 -4.86 8.17
N THR A 332 -18.62 -5.95 8.41
CA THR A 332 -17.45 -6.05 9.30
C THR A 332 -16.15 -5.81 8.53
N ASN A 333 -15.05 -5.59 9.26
CA ASN A 333 -13.69 -5.53 8.76
C ASN A 333 -13.28 -6.77 7.93
N LEU A 334 -13.93 -7.92 8.14
CA LEU A 334 -13.63 -9.18 7.45
C LEU A 334 -14.50 -9.41 6.19
N HIS A 335 -15.36 -8.46 5.81
CA HIS A 335 -16.23 -8.61 4.64
C HIS A 335 -15.48 -8.46 3.32
N VAL A 336 -14.69 -7.39 3.16
CA VAL A 336 -13.98 -7.07 1.93
C VAL A 336 -12.55 -6.64 2.28
N PRO A 337 -11.52 -7.24 1.66
CA PRO A 337 -10.12 -7.00 2.02
C PRO A 337 -9.66 -5.55 1.80
N SER A 338 -10.34 -4.81 0.92
CA SER A 338 -10.00 -3.43 0.57
C SER A 338 -10.73 -2.35 1.38
N ASP A 339 -11.67 -2.72 2.26
CA ASP A 339 -12.48 -1.73 2.99
C ASP A 339 -11.68 -1.01 4.08
N VAL A 340 -10.79 -1.73 4.78
CA VAL A 340 -9.97 -1.22 5.88
C VAL A 340 -8.51 -1.16 5.46
N ILE A 341 -8.09 0.00 4.96
CA ILE A 341 -6.75 0.24 4.44
C ILE A 341 -5.88 0.86 5.53
N ILE A 342 -4.75 0.23 5.87
CA ILE A 342 -3.91 0.54 7.04
C ILE A 342 -3.53 2.02 7.17
N ASP A 343 -3.11 2.68 6.08
CA ASP A 343 -2.64 4.06 6.08
C ASP A 343 -3.77 5.10 6.23
N ALA A 344 -5.02 4.69 6.06
CA ALA A 344 -6.20 5.51 6.35
C ALA A 344 -6.85 5.14 7.68
N SER A 345 -7.01 3.84 7.93
CA SER A 345 -7.73 3.29 9.08
C SER A 345 -6.97 3.50 10.39
N MET A 346 -5.65 3.33 10.42
CA MET A 346 -4.87 3.52 11.65
C MET A 346 -4.87 4.99 12.12
N PRO A 347 -4.61 6.00 11.26
CA PRO A 347 -4.77 7.40 11.67
C PRO A 347 -6.20 7.76 12.08
N ALA A 348 -7.22 7.21 11.41
CA ALA A 348 -8.62 7.46 11.77
C ALA A 348 -8.97 6.91 13.16
N MET A 349 -8.54 5.68 13.46
CA MET A 349 -8.69 5.06 14.78
C MET A 349 -7.91 5.85 15.84
N ILE A 350 -6.65 6.23 15.58
CA ILE A 350 -5.83 7.00 16.53
C ILE A 350 -6.46 8.36 16.84
N ARG A 351 -6.97 9.06 15.81
CA ARG A 351 -7.68 10.33 15.97
C ARG A 351 -8.96 10.19 16.79
N THR A 352 -9.62 9.04 16.70
CA THR A 352 -10.91 8.76 17.33
C THR A 352 -10.70 8.03 18.65
N SER A 353 -9.91 8.61 19.56
CA SER A 353 -9.67 8.06 20.90
C SER A 353 -9.00 6.68 20.95
N GLY A 354 -8.42 6.20 19.85
CA GLY A 354 -7.93 4.84 19.74
C GLY A 354 -9.04 3.82 19.49
N GLN A 355 -10.21 4.24 19.02
CA GLN A 355 -11.41 3.39 18.96
C GLN A 355 -11.90 3.17 17.54
N MET A 356 -12.59 2.06 17.35
CA MET A 356 -13.33 1.71 16.13
C MET A 356 -14.80 1.45 16.46
N TRP A 357 -15.62 1.21 15.45
CA TRP A 357 -17.06 1.06 15.60
C TRP A 357 -17.45 -0.40 15.83
N ASN A 358 -18.29 -0.67 16.82
CA ASN A 358 -18.82 -2.00 17.13
C ASN A 358 -20.17 -2.26 16.40
N LYS A 359 -20.80 -3.43 16.62
CA LYS A 359 -22.05 -3.83 15.96
C LYS A 359 -23.21 -2.86 16.23
N GLU A 360 -23.20 -2.17 17.38
CA GLU A 360 -24.21 -1.16 17.73
C GLU A 360 -23.88 0.25 17.18
N GLY A 361 -22.82 0.41 16.39
CA GLY A 361 -22.39 1.70 15.87
C GLY A 361 -21.80 2.63 16.94
N LYS A 362 -21.23 2.06 18.01
CA LYS A 362 -20.57 2.79 19.09
C LYS A 362 -19.05 2.61 19.04
N GLN A 363 -18.33 3.61 19.53
CA GLN A 363 -16.87 3.54 19.64
C GLN A 363 -16.46 2.56 20.74
N GLN A 364 -15.45 1.74 20.47
CA GLN A 364 -14.89 0.77 21.41
C GLN A 364 -13.38 0.58 21.14
N ASP A 365 -12.63 0.35 22.21
CA ASP A 365 -11.20 0.01 22.12
C ASP A 365 -10.99 -1.23 21.25
N THR A 366 -9.86 -1.27 20.55
CA THR A 366 -9.58 -2.27 19.53
C THR A 366 -8.18 -2.86 19.64
N LYS A 367 -8.07 -4.16 19.35
CA LYS A 367 -6.81 -4.79 18.95
C LYS A 367 -6.65 -4.59 17.44
N ALA A 368 -5.73 -3.69 17.08
CA ALA A 368 -5.39 -3.38 15.70
C ALA A 368 -4.31 -4.36 15.20
N VAL A 369 -4.73 -5.42 14.51
CA VAL A 369 -3.81 -6.45 14.04
C VAL A 369 -3.12 -6.00 12.74
N ILE A 370 -1.80 -5.92 12.81
CA ILE A 370 -0.89 -5.64 11.70
C ILE A 370 0.17 -6.77 11.74
N PRO A 371 0.03 -7.84 10.93
CA PRO A 371 0.83 -9.05 11.10
C PRO A 371 2.34 -8.82 11.08
N ASP A 372 2.82 -8.06 10.11
CA ASP A 372 4.24 -7.86 9.88
C ASP A 372 4.81 -6.71 10.72
N ARG A 373 6.00 -6.92 11.29
CA ARG A 373 6.65 -5.97 12.19
C ARG A 373 7.28 -4.75 11.54
N CYS A 374 7.52 -4.73 10.20
CA CYS A 374 8.27 -3.65 9.55
C CYS A 374 7.73 -2.26 9.88
N TYR A 375 6.40 -2.12 9.98
CA TYR A 375 5.74 -0.83 10.18
C TYR A 375 4.78 -0.80 11.38
N ALA A 376 4.43 -1.95 11.95
CA ALA A 376 3.50 -2.04 13.08
C ALA A 376 3.93 -1.18 14.29
N GLY A 377 5.24 -1.15 14.57
CA GLY A 377 5.81 -0.42 15.71
C GLY A 377 5.60 1.10 15.66
N VAL A 378 5.47 1.70 14.47
CA VAL A 378 5.19 3.15 14.31
C VAL A 378 3.83 3.51 14.90
N TYR A 379 2.82 2.69 14.59
CA TYR A 379 1.47 2.91 15.11
C TYR A 379 1.38 2.61 16.60
N GLN A 380 2.03 1.54 17.07
CA GLN A 380 2.10 1.22 18.50
C GLN A 380 2.72 2.37 19.30
N ALA A 381 3.88 2.89 18.86
CA ALA A 381 4.53 4.03 19.50
C ALA A 381 3.63 5.27 19.55
N THR A 382 2.85 5.51 18.49
CA THR A 382 1.89 6.62 18.45
C THR A 382 0.73 6.42 19.44
N ILE A 383 0.21 5.21 19.54
CA ILE A 383 -0.84 4.84 20.50
C ILE A 383 -0.34 5.03 21.94
N ASP A 384 0.84 4.49 22.26
CA ASP A 384 1.45 4.61 23.58
C ASP A 384 1.72 6.07 23.94
N PHE A 385 2.17 6.86 22.95
CA PHE A 385 2.35 8.29 23.14
C PHE A 385 1.02 8.98 23.49
N CYS A 386 -0.07 8.68 22.78
CA CYS A 386 -1.38 9.30 23.05
C CYS A 386 -1.99 8.86 24.39
N LYS A 387 -1.84 7.58 24.77
CA LYS A 387 -2.25 7.11 26.11
C LYS A 387 -1.53 7.87 27.23
N LYS A 388 -0.22 8.11 27.07
CA LYS A 388 0.60 8.82 28.04
C LYS A 388 0.34 10.34 28.05
N ASN A 389 0.08 10.94 26.90
CA ASN A 389 0.13 12.39 26.72
C ASN A 389 -1.22 13.05 26.42
N GLY A 390 -2.28 12.27 26.24
CA GLY A 390 -3.54 12.72 25.68
C GLY A 390 -3.48 12.86 24.16
N ALA A 391 -4.60 13.29 23.57
CA ALA A 391 -4.70 13.57 22.14
C ALA A 391 -3.79 14.73 21.72
N PHE A 392 -3.37 14.75 20.45
CA PHE A 392 -2.68 15.92 19.88
C PHE A 392 -3.62 17.14 19.83
N ASP A 393 -3.04 18.33 20.02
CA ASP A 393 -3.74 19.60 19.88
C ASP A 393 -3.39 20.26 18.53
N PRO A 394 -4.33 20.32 17.56
CA PRO A 394 -4.10 20.91 16.24
C PRO A 394 -3.70 22.40 16.27
N THR A 395 -4.03 23.12 17.35
CA THR A 395 -3.78 24.57 17.48
C THR A 395 -2.31 24.88 17.78
N THR A 396 -1.63 23.98 18.47
CA THR A 396 -0.25 24.17 18.94
C THR A 396 0.76 23.21 18.31
N MET A 397 0.34 22.00 17.92
CA MET A 397 1.27 20.97 17.45
C MET A 397 2.08 21.40 16.23
N GLY A 398 3.31 20.88 16.12
CA GLY A 398 4.18 21.05 14.96
C GLY A 398 3.66 20.36 13.70
N THR A 399 4.54 20.17 12.72
CA THR A 399 4.28 19.43 11.49
C THR A 399 5.36 18.39 11.20
N VAL A 400 4.96 17.32 10.51
CA VAL A 400 5.89 16.28 10.04
C VAL A 400 5.80 16.19 8.51
N PRO A 401 6.61 16.97 7.76
CA PRO A 401 6.83 16.73 6.34
C PRO A 401 7.45 15.35 6.10
N ASN A 402 7.26 14.80 4.90
CA ASN A 402 7.87 13.54 4.49
C ASN A 402 8.67 13.70 3.19
N VAL A 403 9.89 13.17 3.21
CA VAL A 403 10.73 12.91 2.04
C VAL A 403 10.77 11.40 1.82
N GLY A 404 10.02 10.92 0.83
CA GLY A 404 9.80 9.48 0.60
C GLY A 404 10.56 8.94 -0.62
N LEU A 405 11.28 7.84 -0.43
CA LEU A 405 11.92 7.08 -1.50
C LEU A 405 10.85 6.29 -2.26
N MET A 406 10.59 6.65 -3.53
CA MET A 406 9.52 5.98 -4.30
C MET A 406 9.80 5.87 -5.80
N ALA A 407 10.84 6.54 -6.30
CA ALA A 407 11.14 6.58 -7.72
C ALA A 407 11.36 5.16 -8.28
N GLN A 408 10.87 4.92 -9.50
CA GLN A 408 11.05 3.66 -10.23
C GLN A 408 10.54 2.42 -9.49
N LYS A 409 9.40 2.58 -8.78
CA LYS A 409 8.73 1.51 -8.00
C LYS A 409 9.65 0.93 -6.92
N ALA A 410 10.28 1.81 -6.14
CA ALA A 410 11.14 1.40 -5.05
C ALA A 410 10.43 0.45 -4.08
N GLU A 411 11.16 -0.56 -3.62
CA GLU A 411 10.81 -1.41 -2.48
C GLU A 411 9.52 -2.24 -2.73
N GLU A 412 8.61 -2.35 -1.76
CA GLU A 412 7.45 -3.24 -1.82
C GLU A 412 6.50 -2.91 -2.99
N TYR A 413 6.43 -1.65 -3.42
CA TYR A 413 5.53 -1.24 -4.52
C TYR A 413 6.03 -1.75 -5.88
N GLY A 414 7.30 -2.18 -5.95
CA GLY A 414 7.87 -2.87 -7.10
C GLY A 414 7.82 -4.40 -6.99
N SER A 415 7.33 -4.97 -5.89
CA SER A 415 7.47 -6.40 -5.58
C SER A 415 6.38 -7.31 -6.15
N HIS A 416 5.31 -6.75 -6.74
CA HIS A 416 4.11 -7.51 -7.10
C HIS A 416 4.37 -8.66 -8.08
N ASP A 417 5.27 -8.47 -9.04
CA ASP A 417 5.67 -9.50 -10.01
C ASP A 417 6.75 -10.47 -9.48
N LYS A 418 7.13 -10.29 -8.22
CA LYS A 418 8.16 -11.03 -7.47
C LYS A 418 7.63 -11.55 -6.13
N THR A 419 6.30 -11.62 -5.99
CA THR A 419 5.63 -12.16 -4.82
C THR A 419 4.92 -13.45 -5.22
N PHE A 420 5.14 -14.53 -4.49
CA PHE A 420 4.61 -15.85 -4.81
C PHE A 420 4.07 -16.53 -3.56
N GLN A 421 2.90 -17.16 -3.70
CA GLN A 421 2.47 -18.18 -2.75
C GLN A 421 3.14 -19.49 -3.14
N ILE A 422 3.80 -20.12 -2.17
CA ILE A 422 4.58 -21.33 -2.40
C ILE A 422 3.66 -22.56 -2.28
N ASN A 423 3.86 -23.57 -3.13
CA ASN A 423 2.99 -24.75 -3.19
C ASN A 423 3.64 -26.03 -2.63
N ALA A 424 4.87 -25.95 -2.14
CA ALA A 424 5.61 -27.08 -1.56
C ALA A 424 6.78 -26.59 -0.72
N SER A 425 7.23 -27.39 0.25
CA SER A 425 8.43 -27.07 1.01
C SER A 425 9.70 -27.18 0.16
N GLY A 426 10.65 -26.28 0.42
CA GLY A 426 11.92 -26.23 -0.31
C GLY A 426 12.62 -24.88 -0.09
N LYS A 427 13.21 -24.37 -1.15
CA LYS A 427 13.93 -23.09 -1.15
C LYS A 427 13.49 -22.20 -2.29
N VAL A 428 13.41 -20.90 -2.06
CA VAL A 428 13.32 -19.90 -3.13
C VAL A 428 14.65 -19.18 -3.24
N GLN A 429 15.21 -19.15 -4.44
CA GLN A 429 16.50 -18.53 -4.76
C GLN A 429 16.32 -17.44 -5.81
N ALA A 430 16.96 -16.28 -5.58
CA ALA A 430 17.28 -15.34 -6.64
C ALA A 430 18.69 -15.68 -7.14
N VAL A 431 18.82 -16.06 -8.41
CA VAL A 431 20.08 -16.47 -9.03
C VAL A 431 20.46 -15.52 -10.14
N ASP A 432 21.75 -15.19 -10.27
CA ASP A 432 22.24 -14.36 -11.36
C ASP A 432 22.38 -15.15 -12.68
N LYS A 433 22.74 -14.44 -13.77
CA LYS A 433 22.96 -15.07 -15.08
C LYS A 433 24.13 -16.07 -15.12
N ASN A 434 25.05 -16.02 -14.16
CA ASN A 434 26.19 -16.93 -14.04
C ASN A 434 25.86 -18.15 -13.16
N GLY A 435 24.65 -18.22 -12.62
CA GLY A 435 24.20 -19.29 -11.71
C GLY A 435 24.56 -19.07 -10.24
N ALA A 436 25.11 -17.90 -9.88
CA ALA A 436 25.39 -17.57 -8.49
C ALA A 436 24.09 -17.26 -7.74
N VAL A 437 23.90 -17.88 -6.57
CA VAL A 437 22.76 -17.58 -5.69
C VAL A 437 23.02 -16.25 -4.98
N LEU A 438 22.21 -15.24 -5.30
CA LEU A 438 22.28 -13.92 -4.68
C LEU A 438 21.54 -13.90 -3.33
N LEU A 439 20.31 -14.42 -3.31
CA LEU A 439 19.47 -14.51 -2.12
C LEU A 439 18.80 -15.88 -2.07
N GLU A 440 18.61 -16.42 -0.87
CA GLU A 440 17.94 -17.71 -0.64
C GLU A 440 17.05 -17.65 0.60
N GLN A 441 15.82 -18.16 0.50
CA GLN A 441 14.90 -18.36 1.62
C GLN A 441 14.42 -19.80 1.68
N ASN A 442 14.37 -20.37 2.89
CA ASN A 442 13.63 -21.61 3.12
C ASN A 442 12.14 -21.27 3.14
N VAL A 443 11.32 -22.14 2.55
CA VAL A 443 9.88 -21.94 2.43
C VAL A 443 9.13 -23.24 2.68
N GLU A 444 7.91 -23.12 3.19
CA GLU A 444 6.94 -24.21 3.31
C GLU A 444 5.76 -24.01 2.35
N GLU A 445 4.91 -25.03 2.22
CA GLU A 445 3.66 -24.92 1.48
C GLU A 445 2.75 -23.82 2.08
N GLY A 446 2.23 -22.97 1.21
CA GLY A 446 1.35 -21.86 1.51
C GLY A 446 2.06 -20.57 1.93
N ASP A 447 3.37 -20.61 2.21
CA ASP A 447 4.16 -19.43 2.56
C ASP A 447 4.12 -18.36 1.47
N ILE A 448 4.27 -17.11 1.89
CA ILE A 448 4.31 -15.96 0.98
C ILE A 448 5.76 -15.51 0.86
N PHE A 449 6.40 -15.81 -0.27
CA PHE A 449 7.71 -15.27 -0.60
C PHE A 449 7.57 -13.91 -1.30
N ARG A 450 8.47 -12.98 -1.01
CA ARG A 450 8.56 -11.68 -1.70
C ARG A 450 10.02 -11.29 -1.93
N MET A 451 10.29 -10.69 -3.10
CA MET A 451 11.54 -10.00 -3.37
C MET A 451 11.29 -8.54 -3.80
N CYS A 452 12.02 -7.60 -3.22
CA CYS A 452 11.97 -6.17 -3.57
C CYS A 452 13.29 -5.69 -4.17
N GLN A 453 13.25 -4.47 -4.74
CA GLN A 453 14.40 -3.85 -5.39
C GLN A 453 14.35 -2.34 -5.17
N VAL A 454 15.50 -1.71 -4.96
CA VAL A 454 15.62 -0.25 -5.01
C VAL A 454 16.94 0.17 -5.64
N LYS A 455 16.85 1.06 -6.64
CA LYS A 455 18.00 1.45 -7.47
C LYS A 455 18.80 2.54 -6.79
N ASP A 456 20.10 2.56 -7.07
CA ASP A 456 21.04 3.49 -6.46
C ASP A 456 20.75 4.97 -6.76
N ALA A 457 20.42 5.29 -8.01
CA ALA A 457 20.08 6.66 -8.43
C ALA A 457 18.87 7.24 -7.65
N PRO A 458 17.74 6.52 -7.52
CA PRO A 458 16.66 6.90 -6.59
C PRO A 458 17.11 7.19 -5.15
N ILE A 459 18.03 6.39 -4.59
CA ILE A 459 18.54 6.60 -3.22
C ILE A 459 19.36 7.89 -3.14
N GLN A 460 20.25 8.13 -4.12
CA GLN A 460 21.04 9.37 -4.18
C GLN A 460 20.15 10.62 -4.27
N ASP A 461 19.13 10.59 -5.13
CA ASP A 461 18.16 11.69 -5.25
C ASP A 461 17.36 11.89 -3.96
N TRP A 462 16.95 10.80 -3.30
CA TRP A 462 16.23 10.84 -2.03
C TRP A 462 17.06 11.49 -0.91
N VAL A 463 18.34 11.14 -0.79
CA VAL A 463 19.28 11.78 0.16
C VAL A 463 19.48 13.26 -0.18
N LYS A 464 19.68 13.59 -1.46
CA LYS A 464 19.80 14.97 -1.94
C LYS A 464 18.54 15.78 -1.58
N LEU A 465 17.36 15.22 -1.79
CA LEU A 465 16.08 15.87 -1.48
C LEU A 465 15.95 16.10 0.03
N ALA A 466 16.32 15.12 0.85
CA ALA A 466 16.30 15.24 2.31
C ALA A 466 17.19 16.40 2.80
N VAL A 467 18.44 16.48 2.34
CA VAL A 467 19.36 17.58 2.67
C VAL A 467 18.80 18.92 2.18
N SER A 468 18.27 18.96 0.96
CA SER A 468 17.69 20.18 0.37
C SER A 468 16.51 20.68 1.18
N ARG A 469 15.63 19.79 1.66
CA ARG A 469 14.47 20.14 2.50
C ARG A 469 14.91 20.61 3.89
N ALA A 470 15.85 19.91 4.53
CA ALA A 470 16.39 20.31 5.83
C ALA A 470 17.03 21.71 5.74
N ARG A 471 17.87 21.95 4.73
CA ARG A 471 18.50 23.25 4.45
C ARG A 471 17.49 24.36 4.21
N ALA A 472 16.49 24.12 3.37
CA ALA A 472 15.49 25.13 3.00
C ALA A 472 14.56 25.52 4.16
N THR A 473 14.44 24.69 5.19
CA THR A 473 13.48 24.88 6.29
C THR A 473 14.12 25.10 7.66
N GLY A 474 15.40 24.73 7.83
CA GLY A 474 16.06 24.69 9.13
C GLY A 474 15.48 23.64 10.09
N VAL A 475 14.67 22.71 9.58
CA VAL A 475 14.00 21.66 10.37
C VAL A 475 14.87 20.40 10.38
N PRO A 476 15.03 19.71 11.54
CA PRO A 476 15.76 18.45 11.61
C PRO A 476 15.15 17.39 10.69
N ALA A 477 16.00 16.64 10.00
CA ALA A 477 15.59 15.52 9.15
C ALA A 477 16.02 14.19 9.78
N VAL A 478 15.07 13.28 9.91
CA VAL A 478 15.31 11.95 10.51
C VAL A 478 15.06 10.90 9.45
N PHE A 479 16.06 10.11 9.13
CA PHE A 479 15.96 8.88 8.35
C PHE A 479 15.41 7.76 9.24
N TRP A 480 14.30 7.15 8.82
CA TRP A 480 13.60 6.11 9.59
C TRP A 480 14.04 4.76 9.04
N LEU A 481 15.16 4.24 9.56
CA LEU A 481 15.81 3.04 9.07
C LEU A 481 16.16 2.14 10.26
N ASP A 482 15.66 0.91 10.24
CA ASP A 482 15.86 -0.07 11.30
C ASP A 482 17.11 -0.90 11.04
N ASN A 483 18.14 -0.73 11.86
CA ASN A 483 19.38 -1.50 11.74
C ASN A 483 19.18 -3.03 11.90
N ASN A 484 18.04 -3.47 12.44
CA ASN A 484 17.71 -4.89 12.52
C ASN A 484 17.19 -5.47 11.19
N ARG A 485 16.67 -4.64 10.28
CA ARG A 485 16.26 -5.06 8.93
C ARG A 485 17.45 -5.15 7.99
N ALA A 486 17.53 -6.20 7.20
CA ALA A 486 18.64 -6.38 6.27
C ALA A 486 18.64 -5.30 5.18
N HIS A 487 17.46 -4.97 4.67
CA HIS A 487 17.28 -3.93 3.67
C HIS A 487 17.71 -2.55 4.19
N ASP A 488 17.19 -2.16 5.34
CA ASP A 488 17.48 -0.86 5.93
C ASP A 488 18.97 -0.73 6.27
N ARG A 489 19.69 -1.81 6.64
CA ARG A 489 21.16 -1.78 6.77
C ARG A 489 21.87 -1.42 5.48
N GLU A 490 21.42 -1.93 4.34
CA GLU A 490 21.97 -1.56 3.04
C GLU A 490 21.64 -0.10 2.71
N LEU A 491 20.42 0.38 3.02
CA LEU A 491 20.06 1.79 2.87
C LEU A 491 20.90 2.71 3.77
N ILE A 492 21.15 2.35 5.03
CA ILE A 492 21.96 3.12 5.97
C ILE A 492 23.36 3.34 5.38
N LYS A 493 24.01 2.29 4.85
CA LYS A 493 25.32 2.40 4.18
C LYS A 493 25.27 3.41 3.02
N LYS A 494 24.20 3.41 2.22
CA LYS A 494 24.03 4.35 1.10
C LYS A 494 23.78 5.77 1.60
N VAL A 495 22.95 5.95 2.62
CA VAL A 495 22.66 7.25 3.22
C VAL A 495 23.94 7.87 3.78
N GLU A 496 24.70 7.13 4.59
CA GLU A 496 25.97 7.61 5.16
C GLU A 496 26.96 8.00 4.06
N LYS A 497 27.11 7.14 3.04
CA LYS A 497 27.94 7.44 1.87
C LYS A 497 27.51 8.72 1.17
N TYR A 498 26.22 8.87 0.85
CA TYR A 498 25.74 9.96 0.01
C TYR A 498 25.54 11.28 0.76
N LEU A 499 25.35 11.25 2.08
CA LEU A 499 25.40 12.47 2.89
C LEU A 499 26.76 13.16 2.79
N SER A 500 27.86 12.42 2.62
CA SER A 500 29.20 13.00 2.43
C SER A 500 29.38 13.78 1.11
N ASN A 501 28.47 13.60 0.14
CA ASN A 501 28.47 14.33 -1.13
C ASN A 501 27.77 15.70 -1.03
N HIS A 502 27.25 16.06 0.15
CA HIS A 502 26.49 17.28 0.36
C HIS A 502 27.06 18.07 1.53
N ASP A 503 26.96 19.41 1.46
CA ASP A 503 27.20 20.22 2.64
C ASP A 503 26.07 19.99 3.64
N THR A 504 26.40 19.42 4.80
CA THR A 504 25.49 19.18 5.93
C THR A 504 25.81 20.07 7.13
N SER A 505 26.75 21.01 7.01
CA SER A 505 27.14 21.92 8.08
C SER A 505 25.94 22.69 8.60
N GLY A 506 25.71 22.66 9.92
CA GLY A 506 24.58 23.34 10.55
C GLY A 506 23.21 22.68 10.36
N LEU A 507 23.13 21.48 9.78
CA LEU A 507 21.89 20.69 9.72
C LEU A 507 21.88 19.62 10.82
N GLU A 508 20.71 19.37 11.40
CA GLU A 508 20.45 18.21 12.26
C GLU A 508 19.88 17.09 11.38
N ILE A 509 20.72 16.12 11.01
CA ILE A 509 20.33 14.93 10.25
C ILE A 509 20.62 13.70 11.10
N LEU A 510 19.59 12.89 11.35
CA LEU A 510 19.65 11.73 12.23
C LEU A 510 19.23 10.47 11.48
N ILE A 511 19.77 9.32 11.86
CA ILE A 511 19.26 8.00 11.46
C ILE A 511 18.73 7.32 12.73
N LYS A 512 17.49 6.86 12.71
CA LYS A 512 16.81 6.22 13.85
C LYS A 512 15.93 5.08 13.35
N SER A 513 15.77 4.03 14.17
CA SER A 513 14.76 3.01 13.86
C SER A 513 13.36 3.65 13.77
N PRO A 514 12.40 3.09 13.03
CA PRO A 514 11.07 3.68 12.88
C PRO A 514 10.37 4.00 14.22
N ILE A 515 10.56 3.15 15.24
CA ILE A 515 10.00 3.37 16.58
C ILE A 515 10.67 4.57 17.28
N GLU A 516 12.00 4.61 17.29
CA GLU A 516 12.75 5.73 17.90
C GLU A 516 12.50 7.05 17.16
N ALA A 517 12.43 7.00 15.84
CA ALA A 517 12.14 8.14 14.99
C ALA A 517 10.73 8.68 15.24
N THR A 518 9.75 7.79 15.41
CA THR A 518 8.38 8.15 15.81
C THR A 518 8.38 8.86 17.15
N ASN A 519 8.98 8.25 18.19
CA ASN A 519 9.00 8.85 19.54
C ASN A 519 9.67 10.24 19.56
N TYR A 520 10.86 10.36 18.96
CA TYR A 520 11.56 11.64 18.81
C TYR A 520 10.68 12.69 18.10
N THR A 521 9.99 12.27 17.04
CA THR A 521 9.12 13.14 16.26
C THR A 521 7.90 13.60 17.06
N LEU A 522 7.21 12.68 17.74
CA LEU A 522 5.99 13.00 18.49
C LEU A 522 6.25 13.91 19.69
N GLU A 523 7.37 13.73 20.39
CA GLU A 523 7.80 14.64 21.46
C GLU A 523 7.96 16.08 20.95
N ARG A 524 8.62 16.24 19.79
CA ARG A 524 8.79 17.53 19.13
C ARG A 524 7.48 18.13 18.65
N VAL A 525 6.64 17.32 18.00
CA VAL A 525 5.32 17.74 17.49
C VAL A 525 4.44 18.23 18.62
N LYS A 526 4.39 17.52 19.76
CA LYS A 526 3.67 17.98 20.96
C LYS A 526 4.20 19.31 21.48
N ALA A 527 5.52 19.53 21.40
CA ALA A 527 6.16 20.80 21.77
C ALA A 527 6.05 21.90 20.70
N GLY A 528 5.22 21.73 19.66
CA GLY A 528 5.04 22.71 18.60
C GLY A 528 6.20 22.82 17.61
N LYS A 529 7.14 21.86 17.64
CA LYS A 529 8.32 21.82 16.76
C LYS A 529 8.09 20.87 15.58
N ASP A 530 8.73 21.20 14.47
CA ASP A 530 8.65 20.42 13.23
C ASP A 530 9.79 19.38 13.16
N THR A 531 9.56 18.30 12.43
CA THR A 531 10.58 17.27 12.11
C THR A 531 10.29 16.72 10.71
N ILE A 532 11.28 16.66 9.82
CA ILE A 532 11.13 16.00 8.52
C ILE A 532 11.35 14.50 8.72
N SER A 533 10.38 13.67 8.34
CA SER A 533 10.60 12.23 8.20
C SER A 533 11.17 11.93 6.82
N VAL A 534 12.22 11.13 6.78
CA VAL A 534 12.89 10.69 5.57
C VAL A 534 12.77 9.17 5.53
N THR A 535 11.91 8.63 4.68
CA THR A 535 11.44 7.24 4.77
C THR A 535 11.55 6.51 3.43
N GLY A 536 11.50 5.17 3.50
CA GLY A 536 11.08 4.32 2.38
C GLY A 536 9.64 4.62 1.91
N ASN A 537 9.16 3.81 0.97
CA ASN A 537 7.85 3.91 0.31
C ASN A 537 6.65 3.43 1.14
#